data_AF-A0A6P6AHD3-F1
#
_entry.id   AF-A0A6P6AHD3-F1
#
_cell.length_a   1.000
_cell.length_b   1.000
_cell.length_c   1.000
_cell.angle_alpha   90.00
_cell.angle_beta   90.00
_cell.angle_gamma   90.00
#
_symmetry.space_group_name_H-M   'P 1'
#
loop_
_entity.id
_entity.type
_entity.pdbx_description
1 polymer ?
#
loop_
_entity_poly.entity_id
_entity_poly.type
_entity_poly.pdbx_seq_one_letter_code
_entity_poly.pdbx_strand_id
1 'polypeptide(L)'
;MLMDEKWNNYKVQSFADGGTMAHPSYKRKNMEIKEKEVLDAIMSYDGDKTPSPDGFNMNFMKRKWSLFKLKMMEFFQKFFNTRKLTKRINSSFITLVAKKHFAKSLNDFRLISLIESIYKILTKTLANRLKQVVGSLISQTQSAFVEGRQIIDSILIANEVIDNLKKSVNRGLVLKLDFEKAFDKVN
;
A
#
# COMPACT_ATOMS: atom_id res chain seq x y z
N MET A 1 -24.60 12.99 -36.96
CA MET A 1 -24.29 12.23 -38.19
C MET A 1 -23.12 12.95 -38.85
N LEU A 2 -21.87 12.73 -38.42
CA LEU A 2 -21.08 11.51 -38.56
C LEU A 2 -20.36 11.18 -37.22
N MET A 3 -20.86 10.17 -36.54
CA MET A 3 -20.09 9.31 -35.63
C MET A 3 -19.53 8.15 -36.48
N ASP A 4 -18.52 7.43 -35.98
CA ASP A 4 -18.25 6.01 -36.32
C ASP A 4 -17.00 5.53 -37.08
N GLU A 5 -15.85 6.23 -37.19
CA GLU A 5 -14.67 5.54 -37.80
C GLU A 5 -13.28 5.72 -37.15
N LYS A 6 -13.13 6.36 -35.99
CA LYS A 6 -11.79 6.54 -35.37
C LYS A 6 -11.60 5.98 -33.95
N TRP A 7 -12.59 5.27 -33.40
CA TRP A 7 -12.49 4.67 -32.06
C TRP A 7 -12.11 3.19 -32.04
N ASN A 8 -12.06 2.50 -33.19
CA ASN A 8 -11.81 1.06 -33.24
C ASN A 8 -10.33 0.61 -33.07
N ASN A 9 -9.36 1.53 -33.01
CA ASN A 9 -7.93 1.17 -32.93
C ASN A 9 -7.27 1.39 -31.57
N TYR A 10 -7.99 1.89 -30.58
CA TYR A 10 -7.52 1.83 -29.19
C TYR A 10 -8.07 0.56 -28.56
N LYS A 11 -7.22 -0.48 -28.44
CA LYS A 11 -7.48 -1.56 -27.50
C LYS A 11 -7.52 -0.96 -26.09
N VAL A 12 -8.70 -0.50 -25.67
CA VAL A 12 -9.02 -0.37 -24.26
C VAL A 12 -9.08 -1.79 -23.75
N GLN A 13 -8.01 -2.21 -23.07
CA GLN A 13 -8.01 -3.49 -22.38
C GLN A 13 -9.02 -3.37 -21.24
N SER A 14 -10.22 -3.87 -21.49
CA SER A 14 -11.29 -3.97 -20.51
C SER A 14 -10.83 -4.86 -19.36
N PHE A 15 -10.63 -4.27 -18.18
CA PHE A 15 -10.50 -5.00 -16.91
C PHE A 15 -11.88 -5.45 -16.40
N ALA A 16 -12.75 -5.91 -17.30
CA ALA A 16 -14.14 -6.27 -17.00
C ALA A 16 -14.41 -7.78 -17.03
N ASP A 17 -13.42 -8.60 -17.36
CA ASP A 17 -13.54 -10.05 -17.22
C ASP A 17 -12.73 -10.49 -16.00
N GLY A 18 -13.40 -11.20 -15.09
CA GLY A 18 -12.80 -12.01 -14.02
C GLY A 18 -11.97 -13.18 -14.57
N GLY A 19 -11.15 -12.91 -15.58
CA GLY A 19 -10.16 -13.82 -16.12
C GLY A 19 -9.09 -14.02 -15.07
N THR A 20 -9.05 -15.22 -14.52
CA THR A 20 -7.92 -15.68 -13.74
C THR A 20 -6.69 -15.59 -14.65
N MET A 21 -5.86 -14.55 -14.49
CA MET A 21 -4.52 -14.53 -15.07
C MET A 21 -3.67 -15.55 -14.31
N ALA A 22 -3.96 -16.83 -14.52
CA ALA A 22 -3.11 -17.92 -14.12
C ALA A 22 -1.93 -17.94 -15.10
N HIS A 23 -0.91 -17.11 -14.83
CA HIS A 23 0.38 -17.27 -15.49
C HIS A 23 0.92 -18.68 -15.16
N PRO A 24 1.28 -19.55 -16.14
CA PRO A 24 1.44 -21.00 -15.93
C PRO A 24 2.64 -21.46 -15.09
N SER A 25 3.26 -20.62 -14.26
CA SER A 25 4.51 -20.99 -13.58
C SER A 25 4.82 -20.22 -12.29
N TYR A 26 3.86 -19.52 -11.70
CA TYR A 26 4.00 -19.10 -10.30
C TYR A 26 3.80 -20.31 -9.38
N LYS A 27 4.85 -21.13 -9.24
CA LYS A 27 4.97 -22.07 -8.11
C LYS A 27 4.63 -21.27 -6.85
N ARG A 28 3.63 -21.72 -6.08
CA ARG A 28 3.31 -21.16 -4.75
C ARG A 28 4.60 -21.14 -3.93
N LYS A 29 5.31 -20.01 -3.95
CA LYS A 29 6.60 -19.85 -3.29
C LYS A 29 6.29 -19.70 -1.81
N ASN A 30 6.55 -20.78 -1.07
CA ASN A 30 6.54 -20.93 0.39
C ASN A 30 5.49 -20.13 1.15
N MET A 31 4.40 -20.81 1.53
CA MET A 31 3.38 -20.27 2.44
C MET A 31 3.93 -20.04 3.85
N GLU A 32 5.06 -20.68 4.20
CA GLU A 32 5.71 -20.56 5.50
C GLU A 32 6.43 -19.22 5.67
N ILE A 33 6.26 -18.60 6.84
CA ILE A 33 6.96 -17.37 7.23
C ILE A 33 8.24 -17.74 7.94
N LYS A 34 9.37 -17.22 7.45
CA LYS A 34 10.65 -17.36 8.13
C LYS A 34 10.75 -16.32 9.23
N GLU A 35 11.34 -16.71 10.36
CA GLU A 35 11.65 -15.79 11.47
C GLU A 35 12.41 -14.55 11.00
N LYS A 36 13.38 -14.74 10.10
CA LYS A 36 14.17 -13.65 9.54
C LYS A 36 13.29 -12.58 8.89
N GLU A 37 12.23 -12.97 8.17
CA GLU A 37 11.33 -12.00 7.52
C GLU A 37 10.57 -11.15 8.55
N VAL A 38 10.16 -11.76 9.66
CA VAL A 38 9.48 -11.06 10.77
C VAL A 38 10.47 -10.13 11.48
N LEU A 39 11.68 -10.61 11.73
CA LEU A 39 12.74 -9.82 12.37
C LEU A 39 13.14 -8.63 11.50
N ASP A 40 13.34 -8.84 10.19
CA ASP A 40 13.65 -7.78 9.23
C ASP A 40 12.53 -6.74 9.19
N ALA A 41 11.26 -7.17 9.24
CA ALA A 41 10.12 -6.26 9.35
C ALA A 41 10.18 -5.41 10.63
N ILE A 42 10.42 -6.02 11.79
CA ILE A 42 10.57 -5.32 13.08
C ILE A 42 11.73 -4.32 13.03
N MET A 43 12.89 -4.75 12.52
CA MET A 43 14.09 -3.90 12.44
C MET A 43 13.92 -2.72 11.49
N SER A 44 13.14 -2.88 10.42
CA SER A 44 12.89 -1.82 9.42
C SER A 44 12.04 -0.65 9.91
N TYR A 45 11.36 -0.78 11.04
CA TYR A 45 10.58 0.31 11.61
C TYR A 45 11.47 1.36 12.26
N ASP A 46 11.01 2.61 12.23
CA ASP A 46 11.52 3.64 13.12
C ASP A 46 11.05 3.37 14.56
N GLY A 47 12.00 3.35 15.50
CA GLY A 47 11.78 2.95 16.89
C GLY A 47 11.11 4.03 17.74
N ASP A 48 11.27 5.30 17.39
CA ASP A 48 10.89 6.44 18.23
C ASP A 48 9.48 6.97 17.92
N LYS A 49 8.73 6.21 17.13
CA LYS A 49 7.32 6.46 16.86
C LYS A 49 6.46 6.19 18.10
N THR A 50 5.30 6.86 18.11
CA THR A 50 4.26 6.72 19.14
C THR A 50 3.93 5.24 19.41
N PRO A 51 3.72 4.87 20.69
CA PRO A 51 3.30 3.52 21.04
C PRO A 51 1.99 3.13 20.36
N SER A 52 1.80 1.82 20.17
CA SER A 52 0.49 1.29 19.76
C SER A 52 -0.49 1.35 20.96
N PRO A 53 -1.78 1.03 20.77
CA PRO A 53 -2.76 1.01 21.87
C PRO A 53 -2.40 0.07 23.03
N ASP A 54 -1.51 -0.88 22.79
CA ASP A 54 -0.90 -1.77 23.79
C ASP A 54 0.12 -1.07 24.73
N GLY A 55 0.46 0.20 24.47
CA GLY A 55 1.45 0.97 25.22
C GLY A 55 2.90 0.71 24.80
N PHE A 56 3.15 -0.16 23.83
CA PHE A 56 4.49 -0.51 23.36
C PHE A 56 4.82 0.18 22.05
N ASN A 57 6.03 0.77 21.98
CA ASN A 57 6.60 1.25 20.72
C ASN A 57 7.46 0.17 20.05
N MET A 58 7.89 0.43 18.81
CA MET A 58 8.66 -0.56 18.07
C MET A 58 10.09 -0.74 18.62
N ASN A 59 10.64 0.26 19.31
CA ASN A 59 11.91 0.13 20.00
C ASN A 59 11.86 -0.93 21.11
N PHE A 60 10.75 -1.02 21.85
CA PHE A 60 10.52 -2.10 22.80
C PHE A 60 10.53 -3.47 22.10
N MET A 61 9.81 -3.61 20.98
CA MET A 61 9.75 -4.86 20.20
C MET A 61 11.12 -5.29 19.67
N LYS A 62 11.92 -4.34 19.17
CA LYS A 62 13.30 -4.59 18.72
C LYS A 62 14.18 -5.11 19.85
N ARG A 63 14.22 -4.40 20.98
CA ARG A 63 15.10 -4.73 22.12
C ARG A 63 14.70 -6.02 22.82
N LYS A 64 13.40 -6.34 22.85
CA LYS A 64 12.86 -7.50 23.54
C LYS A 64 12.41 -8.60 22.58
N TRP A 65 12.94 -8.64 21.35
CA TRP A 65 12.56 -9.65 20.36
C TRP A 65 12.66 -11.07 20.90
N SER A 66 13.75 -11.41 21.60
CA SER A 66 13.95 -12.74 22.19
C SER A 66 12.84 -13.15 23.17
N LEU A 67 12.22 -12.20 23.87
CA LEU A 67 11.12 -12.44 24.81
C LEU A 67 9.81 -12.82 24.09
N PHE A 68 9.53 -12.21 22.93
CA PHE A 68 8.27 -12.39 22.21
C PHE A 68 8.36 -13.31 21.00
N LYS A 69 9.58 -13.63 20.55
CA LYS A 69 9.87 -14.43 19.35
C LYS A 69 8.98 -15.67 19.24
N LEU A 70 8.94 -16.52 20.27
CA LEU A 70 8.17 -17.76 20.24
C LEU A 70 6.68 -17.50 19.97
N LYS A 71 6.04 -16.66 20.78
CA LYS A 71 4.61 -16.31 20.64
C LYS A 71 4.31 -15.60 19.31
N MET A 72 5.23 -14.76 18.84
CA MET A 72 5.11 -14.09 17.54
C MET A 72 5.14 -15.11 16.40
N MET A 73 6.09 -16.05 16.41
CA MET A 73 6.17 -17.07 15.36
C MET A 73 4.96 -18.01 15.38
N GLU A 74 4.46 -18.40 16.56
CA GLU A 74 3.20 -19.15 16.70
C GLU A 74 2.00 -18.37 16.13
N PHE A 75 1.92 -17.07 16.40
CA PHE A 75 0.88 -16.21 15.84
C PHE A 75 0.92 -16.18 14.31
N PHE A 76 2.11 -16.00 13.72
CA PHE A 76 2.28 -16.02 12.28
C PHE A 76 1.89 -17.39 11.69
N GLN A 77 2.36 -18.49 12.27
CA GLN A 77 2.02 -19.84 11.80
C GLN A 77 0.50 -20.06 11.83
N LYS A 78 -0.16 -19.69 12.93
CA LYS A 78 -1.62 -19.77 13.06
C LYS A 78 -2.33 -18.91 12.03
N PHE A 79 -1.89 -17.67 11.80
CA PHE A 79 -2.48 -16.78 10.80
C PHE A 79 -2.36 -17.36 9.39
N PHE A 80 -1.20 -17.91 9.00
CA PHE A 80 -1.01 -18.46 7.66
C PHE A 80 -1.77 -19.77 7.43
N ASN A 81 -1.97 -20.57 8.48
CA ASN A 81 -2.77 -21.79 8.42
C ASN A 81 -4.28 -21.50 8.38
N THR A 82 -4.75 -20.56 9.20
CA THR A 82 -6.19 -20.30 9.37
C THR A 82 -6.74 -19.17 8.51
N ARG A 83 -5.87 -18.27 8.03
CA ARG A 83 -6.21 -17.00 7.37
C ARG A 83 -7.14 -16.09 8.18
N LYS A 84 -7.13 -16.26 9.50
CA LYS A 84 -7.98 -15.52 10.43
C LYS A 84 -7.14 -14.76 11.45
N LEU A 85 -7.51 -13.51 11.69
CA LEU A 85 -7.03 -12.73 12.82
C LEU A 85 -8.04 -12.78 13.95
N THR A 86 -7.57 -12.75 15.20
CA THR A 86 -8.45 -12.59 16.35
C THR A 86 -9.06 -11.20 16.32
N LYS A 87 -10.32 -11.07 16.78
CA LYS A 87 -11.05 -9.79 16.79
C LYS A 87 -10.26 -8.67 17.48
N ARG A 88 -9.54 -9.01 18.56
CA ARG A 88 -8.69 -8.07 19.30
C ARG A 88 -7.55 -7.52 18.44
N ILE A 89 -6.79 -8.37 17.75
CA ILE A 89 -5.67 -7.94 16.90
C ILE A 89 -6.17 -7.15 15.68
N ASN A 90 -7.35 -7.51 15.17
CA ASN A 90 -7.99 -6.82 14.04
C ASN A 90 -8.78 -5.57 14.45
N SER A 91 -8.68 -5.13 15.71
CA SER A 91 -9.34 -3.90 16.17
C SER A 91 -8.44 -2.68 15.95
N SER A 92 -9.06 -1.51 15.73
CA SER A 92 -8.37 -0.25 15.58
C SER A 92 -8.96 0.81 16.51
N PHE A 93 -8.10 1.57 17.17
CA PHE A 93 -8.46 2.76 17.93
C PHE A 93 -8.45 3.97 17.01
N ILE A 94 -9.58 4.66 16.89
CA ILE A 94 -9.69 5.84 16.04
C ILE A 94 -9.35 7.07 16.88
N THR A 95 -8.41 7.89 16.39
CA THR A 95 -8.08 9.19 16.96
C THR A 95 -8.22 10.30 15.93
N LEU A 96 -8.56 11.51 16.38
CA LEU A 96 -8.76 12.68 15.54
C LEU A 96 -7.56 13.62 15.65
N VAL A 97 -6.93 13.93 14.52
CA VAL A 97 -5.85 14.92 14.44
C VAL A 97 -6.34 16.15 13.69
N ALA A 98 -6.32 17.32 14.34
CA ALA A 98 -6.75 18.57 13.72
C ALA A 98 -5.85 18.93 12.52
N LYS A 99 -6.46 19.33 11.40
CA LYS A 99 -5.76 19.83 10.20
C LYS A 99 -5.32 21.29 10.33
N LYS A 100 -6.01 22.07 11.18
CA LYS A 100 -5.84 23.51 11.33
C LYS A 100 -6.12 23.95 12.77
N HIS A 101 -5.60 25.11 13.16
CA HIS A 101 -5.96 25.74 14.44
C HIS A 101 -7.46 26.08 14.49
N PHE A 102 -8.07 25.91 15.66
CA PHE A 102 -9.50 26.13 15.90
C PHE A 102 -10.41 25.30 14.97
N ALA A 103 -10.16 24.00 14.87
CA ALA A 103 -11.03 23.06 14.15
C ALA A 103 -12.46 23.08 14.72
N LYS A 104 -13.47 23.27 13.86
CA LYS A 104 -14.90 23.41 14.27
C LYS A 104 -15.79 22.32 13.69
N SER A 105 -15.39 21.71 12.58
CA SER A 105 -16.14 20.65 11.88
C SER A 105 -15.36 19.34 11.87
N LEU A 106 -16.07 18.18 11.80
CA LEU A 106 -15.42 16.87 11.62
C LEU A 106 -14.51 16.82 10.38
N ASN A 107 -14.84 17.57 9.33
CA ASN A 107 -14.01 17.67 8.13
C ASN A 107 -12.66 18.35 8.37
N ASP A 108 -12.53 19.11 9.47
CA ASP A 108 -11.27 19.74 9.89
C ASP A 108 -10.33 18.75 10.59
N PHE A 109 -10.75 17.52 10.84
CA PHE A 109 -9.92 16.48 11.43
C PHE A 109 -9.50 15.43 10.40
N ARG A 110 -8.33 14.85 10.62
CA ARG A 110 -7.90 13.60 10.00
C ARG A 110 -8.18 12.49 10.99
N LEU A 111 -8.96 11.51 10.57
CA LEU A 111 -9.10 10.24 11.29
C LEU A 111 -7.81 9.46 11.12
N ILE A 112 -7.24 8.98 12.23
CA ILE A 112 -6.10 8.09 12.24
C ILE A 112 -6.51 6.82 12.97
N SER A 113 -6.37 5.68 12.30
CA SER A 113 -6.58 4.36 12.89
C SER A 113 -5.27 3.85 13.50
N LEU A 114 -5.24 3.78 14.82
CA LEU A 114 -4.17 3.16 15.59
C LEU A 114 -4.45 1.66 15.75
N ILE A 115 -3.51 0.84 15.30
CA ILE A 115 -3.61 -0.61 15.32
C ILE A 115 -2.55 -1.23 16.23
N GLU A 116 -2.81 -2.45 16.68
CA GLU A 116 -1.91 -3.26 17.51
C GLU A 116 -0.52 -3.44 16.88
N SER A 117 0.54 -3.47 17.69
CA SER A 117 1.92 -3.63 17.23
C SER A 117 2.12 -4.92 16.42
N ILE A 118 1.46 -6.00 16.83
CA ILE A 118 1.49 -7.30 16.15
C ILE A 118 0.90 -7.19 14.74
N TYR A 119 -0.22 -6.46 14.58
CA TYR A 119 -0.84 -6.24 13.28
C TYR A 119 0.06 -5.42 12.35
N LYS A 120 0.73 -4.38 12.89
CA LYS A 120 1.74 -3.62 12.15
C LYS A 120 2.87 -4.53 11.64
N ILE A 121 3.43 -5.37 12.51
CA ILE A 121 4.51 -6.31 12.13
C ILE A 121 4.03 -7.29 11.06
N LEU A 122 2.83 -7.85 11.20
CA LEU A 122 2.24 -8.75 10.20
C LEU A 122 2.10 -8.07 8.83
N THR A 123 1.44 -6.92 8.79
CA THR A 123 1.21 -6.18 7.54
C THR A 123 2.52 -5.74 6.89
N LYS A 124 3.53 -5.32 7.68
CA LYS A 124 4.85 -5.00 7.15
C LYS A 124 5.57 -6.21 6.58
N THR A 125 5.47 -7.37 7.23
CA THR A 125 6.03 -8.63 6.73
C THR A 125 5.41 -9.01 5.38
N LEU A 126 4.07 -8.89 5.27
CA LEU A 126 3.34 -9.12 4.02
C LEU A 126 3.71 -8.10 2.94
N ALA A 127 3.80 -6.81 3.30
CA ALA A 127 4.19 -5.75 2.38
C ALA A 127 5.60 -5.98 1.83
N ASN A 128 6.55 -6.42 2.67
CA ASN A 128 7.91 -6.74 2.24
C ASN A 128 7.94 -7.92 1.24
N ARG A 129 7.04 -8.90 1.37
CA ARG A 129 6.87 -9.96 0.35
C ARG A 129 6.29 -9.40 -0.94
N LEU A 130 5.22 -8.62 -0.85
CA LEU A 130 4.54 -8.04 -2.01
C LEU A 130 5.47 -7.11 -2.80
N LYS A 131 6.32 -6.36 -2.10
CA LYS A 131 7.34 -5.47 -2.67
C LYS A 131 8.24 -6.18 -3.69
N GLN A 132 8.56 -7.46 -3.48
CA GLN A 132 9.42 -8.24 -4.37
C GLN A 132 8.78 -8.53 -5.74
N VAL A 133 7.46 -8.41 -5.85
CA VAL A 133 6.71 -8.76 -7.07
C VAL A 133 5.94 -7.57 -7.65
N VAL A 134 5.60 -6.57 -6.83
CA VAL A 134 4.73 -5.46 -7.28
C VAL A 134 5.37 -4.67 -8.42
N GLY A 135 6.69 -4.49 -8.41
CA GLY A 135 7.41 -3.72 -9.42
C GLY A 135 7.31 -4.29 -10.85
N SER A 136 7.14 -5.62 -10.99
CA SER A 136 6.93 -6.28 -12.29
C SER A 136 5.45 -6.36 -12.70
N LEU A 137 4.52 -6.12 -11.78
CA LEU A 137 3.08 -6.24 -12.03
C LEU A 137 2.43 -4.90 -12.41
N ILE A 138 3.08 -3.78 -12.09
CA ILE A 138 2.57 -2.43 -12.32
C ILE A 138 3.33 -1.72 -13.44
N SER A 139 2.65 -0.82 -14.14
CA SER A 139 3.25 0.02 -15.20
C SER A 139 4.46 0.79 -14.69
N GLN A 140 5.46 1.01 -15.54
CA GLN A 140 6.63 1.86 -15.23
C GLN A 140 6.24 3.31 -14.91
N THR A 141 5.10 3.78 -15.43
CA THR A 141 4.59 5.13 -15.19
C THR A 141 3.98 5.33 -13.79
N GLN A 142 3.72 4.24 -13.04
CA GLN A 142 3.23 4.31 -11.67
C GLN A 142 4.39 4.49 -10.68
N SER A 143 4.67 5.72 -10.26
CA SER A 143 5.81 6.03 -9.38
C SER A 143 5.50 5.90 -7.88
N ALA A 144 4.26 6.18 -7.48
CA ALA A 144 3.90 6.26 -6.07
C ALA A 144 3.91 4.87 -5.38
N PHE A 145 4.49 4.83 -4.18
CA PHE A 145 4.55 3.64 -3.31
C PHE A 145 5.30 2.43 -3.87
N VAL A 146 6.19 2.64 -4.84
CA VAL A 146 7.05 1.60 -5.42
C VAL A 146 8.49 1.85 -5.02
N GLU A 147 9.18 0.80 -4.56
CA GLU A 147 10.62 0.93 -4.26
C GLU A 147 11.42 1.27 -5.52
N GLY A 148 12.37 2.19 -5.35
CA GLY A 148 13.27 2.62 -6.42
C GLY A 148 12.67 3.63 -7.39
N ARG A 149 11.40 4.03 -7.23
CA ARG A 149 10.75 5.07 -8.05
C ARG A 149 10.59 6.35 -7.24
N GLN A 150 10.96 7.49 -7.82
CA GLN A 150 10.87 8.77 -7.14
C GLN A 150 9.70 9.60 -7.69
N ILE A 151 9.12 10.44 -6.83
CA ILE A 151 8.04 11.36 -7.26
C ILE A 151 8.54 12.37 -8.30
N ILE A 152 9.84 12.70 -8.25
CA ILE A 152 10.51 13.60 -9.19
C ILE A 152 10.45 13.06 -10.62
N ASP A 153 10.57 11.74 -10.80
CA ASP A 153 10.51 11.10 -12.12
C ASP A 153 9.17 11.37 -12.81
N SER A 154 8.06 11.28 -12.07
CA SER A 154 6.74 11.61 -12.61
C SER A 154 6.58 13.07 -12.98
N ILE A 155 7.18 13.98 -12.21
CA ILE A 155 7.14 15.42 -12.50
C ILE A 155 7.90 15.70 -13.79
N LEU A 156 9.06 15.07 -13.97
CA LEU A 156 9.89 15.18 -15.17
C LEU A 156 9.14 14.68 -16.41
N ILE A 157 8.57 13.48 -16.35
CA ILE A 157 7.77 12.91 -17.44
C ILE A 157 6.58 13.82 -17.78
N ALA A 158 5.86 14.33 -16.78
CA ALA A 158 4.73 15.23 -17.00
C ALA A 158 5.16 16.53 -17.69
N ASN A 159 6.29 17.12 -17.27
CA ASN A 159 6.83 18.34 -17.88
C ASN A 159 7.23 18.11 -19.34
N GLU A 160 7.89 16.99 -19.64
CA GLU A 160 8.28 16.65 -21.02
C GLU A 160 7.06 16.41 -21.91
N VAL A 161 6.02 15.73 -21.41
CA VAL A 161 4.74 15.55 -22.13
C VAL A 161 4.10 16.90 -22.43
N ILE A 162 4.05 17.83 -21.46
CA ILE A 162 3.46 19.16 -21.65
C ILE A 162 4.27 19.98 -22.66
N ASP A 163 5.60 19.96 -22.56
CA ASP A 163 6.48 20.68 -23.48
C ASP A 163 6.35 20.17 -24.92
N ASN A 164 6.31 18.85 -25.09
CA ASN A 164 6.07 18.22 -26.40
C ASN A 164 4.70 18.60 -26.98
N LEU A 165 3.65 18.64 -26.15
CA LEU A 165 2.32 19.07 -26.59
C LEU A 165 2.31 20.53 -27.05
N LYS A 166 3.01 21.43 -26.34
CA LYS A 166 3.14 22.85 -26.72
C LYS A 166 3.85 23.05 -28.06
N LYS A 167 4.82 22.19 -28.38
CA LYS A 167 5.59 22.22 -29.63
C LYS A 167 4.87 21.51 -30.78
N SER A 168 3.91 20.64 -30.50
CA SER A 168 3.18 19.90 -31.52
C SER A 168 2.06 20.75 -32.16
N VAL A 169 1.79 20.51 -33.45
CA VAL A 169 0.65 21.11 -34.16
C VAL A 169 -0.69 20.52 -33.67
N ASN A 170 -0.64 19.37 -32.99
CA ASN A 170 -1.81 18.67 -32.49
C ASN A 170 -2.29 19.28 -31.17
N ARG A 171 -3.61 19.42 -31.02
CA ARG A 171 -4.22 19.83 -29.75
C ARG A 171 -4.15 18.67 -28.76
N GLY A 172 -3.60 18.92 -27.57
CA GLY A 172 -3.58 17.98 -26.45
C GLY A 172 -4.51 18.40 -25.32
N LEU A 173 -4.97 17.44 -24.52
CA LEU A 173 -5.73 17.65 -23.29
C LEU A 173 -4.99 16.99 -22.12
N VAL A 174 -4.85 17.71 -21.00
CA VAL A 174 -4.33 17.16 -19.74
C VAL A 174 -5.50 16.94 -18.80
N LEU A 175 -5.69 15.69 -18.37
CA LEU A 175 -6.73 15.30 -17.43
C LEU A 175 -6.12 15.04 -16.04
N LYS A 176 -6.54 15.82 -15.05
CA LYS A 176 -6.19 15.60 -13.65
C LYS A 176 -7.34 14.88 -12.94
N LEU A 177 -7.08 13.65 -12.51
CA LEU A 177 -8.03 12.83 -11.75
C LEU A 177 -7.53 12.69 -10.30
N ASP A 178 -8.43 12.82 -9.33
CA ASP A 178 -8.16 12.58 -7.92
C ASP A 178 -9.31 11.79 -7.28
N PHE A 179 -8.98 10.87 -6.38
CA PHE A 179 -9.96 10.01 -5.72
C PHE A 179 -10.24 10.53 -4.31
N GLU A 180 -11.48 10.98 -4.08
CA GLU A 180 -11.91 11.41 -2.77
C GLU A 180 -11.96 10.20 -1.81
N LYS A 181 -11.16 10.26 -0.73
CA LYS A 181 -11.08 9.22 0.31
C LYS A 181 -10.81 7.82 -0.25
N ALA A 182 -9.77 7.69 -1.08
CA ALA A 182 -9.43 6.45 -1.77
C ALA A 182 -9.39 5.20 -0.86
N PHE A 183 -8.87 5.31 0.36
CA PHE A 183 -8.79 4.18 1.31
C PHE A 183 -10.14 3.78 1.92
N ASP A 184 -11.11 4.70 1.98
CA ASP A 184 -12.44 4.45 2.57
C ASP A 184 -13.42 3.89 1.52
N LYS A 185 -13.09 3.96 0.23
CA LYS A 185 -13.97 3.63 -0.90
C LYS A 185 -13.53 2.39 -1.71
N VAL A 186 -12.61 1.59 -1.19
CA VAL A 186 -12.20 0.32 -1.82
C VAL A 186 -13.26 -0.75 -1.54
N ASN A 187 -13.76 -1.43 -2.60
CA ASN A 187 -14.72 -2.55 -2.51
C ASN A 187 -14.02 -3.91 -2.53
#